data_AF-A0A535MI91-F1
#
_entry.id   AF-A0A535MI91-F1
#
_cell.length_a   1.000
_cell.length_b   1.000
_cell.length_c   1.000
_cell.angle_alpha   90.00
_cell.angle_beta   90.00
_cell.angle_gamma   90.00
#
_symmetry.space_group_name_H-M   'P 1'
#
loop_
_entity.id
_entity.type
_entity.pdbx_description
1 polymer ?
#
loop_
_entity_poly.entity_id
_entity_poly.type
_entity_poly.pdbx_seq_one_letter_code
_entity_poly.pdbx_strand_id
1 'polypeptide(L)'
;MWWIIGTCANLVVAIAYLAIAGVIIVPLARERQVRSNRLGTATAAIFLTCAVHHGGHTVKALLPFLHSWQTLGLNVSTGLYTRLSWDPEAVVWDVLTAAVGLYYLSLRRTYAPLMRGARLFDDMRERQRQALEINDNIVQGLAAAQMALALGEQAQSEAAMTATLGAARGIITDLLGEVGTQSRLSPGDLRRATPTTLTAT
;
A
#
# COMPACT_ATOMS: atom_id res chain seq x y z
N MET A 1 10.58 40.00 13.86
CA MET A 1 10.72 39.08 12.71
C MET A 1 10.34 37.64 13.04
N TRP A 2 10.42 37.21 14.32
CA TRP A 2 10.04 35.88 14.79
C TRP A 2 8.65 35.41 14.37
N TRP A 3 7.63 36.28 14.45
CA TRP A 3 6.27 35.92 14.02
C TRP A 3 6.17 35.50 12.54
N ILE A 4 7.01 36.06 11.65
CA ILE A 4 7.01 35.69 10.23
C ILE A 4 7.55 34.26 10.08
N ILE A 5 8.70 33.99 10.71
CA ILE A 5 9.35 32.68 10.68
C ILE A 5 8.43 31.63 11.32
N GLY A 6 7.88 31.92 12.50
CA GLY A 6 6.92 31.05 13.18
C GLY A 6 5.67 30.78 12.34
N THR A 7 5.11 31.79 11.68
CA THR A 7 3.96 31.62 10.77
C THR A 7 4.31 30.71 9.59
N CYS A 8 5.46 30.93 8.93
CA CYS A 8 5.90 30.09 7.82
C CYS A 8 6.16 28.65 8.26
N ALA A 9 6.84 28.44 9.39
CA ALA A 9 7.12 27.12 9.93
C ALA A 9 5.82 26.38 10.29
N ASN A 10 4.89 27.03 11.00
CA ASN A 10 3.59 26.44 11.33
C ASN A 10 2.77 26.09 10.08
N LEU A 11 2.82 26.91 9.03
CA LEU A 11 2.16 26.59 7.76
C LEU A 11 2.74 25.32 7.13
N VAL A 12 4.07 25.19 7.13
CA VAL A 12 4.75 23.98 6.63
C VAL A 12 4.36 22.77 7.46
N VAL A 13 4.35 22.88 8.80
CA VAL A 13 3.91 21.79 9.70
C VAL A 13 2.47 21.39 9.39
N ALA A 14 1.57 22.35 9.27
CA ALA A 14 0.15 22.10 8.98
C ALA A 14 -0.03 21.31 7.67
N ILE A 15 0.64 21.75 6.59
CA ILE A 15 0.58 21.07 5.30
C ILE A 15 1.22 19.67 5.38
N ALA A 16 2.40 19.56 5.99
CA ALA A 16 3.12 18.30 6.09
C ALA A 16 2.31 17.26 6.89
N TYR A 17 1.80 17.64 8.05
CA TYR A 17 1.04 16.73 8.91
C TYR A 17 -0.30 16.35 8.32
N LEU A 18 -0.98 17.26 7.60
CA LEU A 18 -2.18 16.92 6.85
C LEU A 18 -1.88 15.90 5.74
N ALA A 19 -0.76 16.06 5.04
CA ALA A 19 -0.32 15.09 4.03
C ALA A 19 0.00 13.73 4.66
N ILE A 20 0.69 13.70 5.81
CA ILE A 20 0.99 12.45 6.55
C ILE A 20 -0.30 11.75 6.98
N ALA A 21 -1.25 12.49 7.57
CA ALA A 21 -2.56 11.96 7.94
C ALA A 21 -3.26 11.34 6.72
N GLY A 22 -3.27 12.04 5.58
CA GLY A 22 -3.81 11.54 4.31
C GLY A 22 -3.14 10.24 3.83
N VAL A 23 -1.81 10.21 3.85
CA VAL A 23 -1.01 9.05 3.44
C VAL A 23 -1.25 7.81 4.33
N ILE A 24 -1.65 8.00 5.58
CA ILE A 24 -2.03 6.91 6.49
C ILE A 24 -3.49 6.51 6.28
N ILE A 25 -4.42 7.47 6.27
CA ILE A 25 -5.86 7.16 6.30
C ILE A 25 -6.40 6.68 4.96
N VAL A 26 -5.85 7.14 3.83
CA VAL A 26 -6.36 6.79 2.49
C VAL A 26 -6.24 5.30 2.18
N PRO A 27 -5.07 4.63 2.39
CA PRO A 27 -4.98 3.18 2.23
C PRO A 27 -5.91 2.42 3.17
N LEU A 28 -5.98 2.82 4.45
CA LEU A 28 -6.87 2.20 5.44
C LEU A 28 -8.34 2.29 5.04
N ALA A 29 -8.77 3.43 4.48
CA ALA A 29 -10.13 3.62 4.00
C ALA A 29 -10.41 2.78 2.74
N ARG A 30 -9.46 2.73 1.79
CA ARG A 30 -9.57 1.92 0.56
C ARG A 30 -9.68 0.43 0.88
N GLU A 31 -8.96 -0.05 1.88
CA GLU A 31 -8.99 -1.44 2.34
C GLU A 31 -10.11 -1.72 3.37
N ARG A 32 -10.96 -0.74 3.69
CA ARG A 32 -12.03 -0.82 4.73
C ARG A 32 -11.53 -1.23 6.11
N GLN A 33 -10.27 -0.91 6.43
CA GLN A 33 -9.59 -1.28 7.68
C GLN A 33 -9.62 -0.20 8.76
N VAL A 34 -10.29 0.94 8.53
CA VAL A 34 -10.31 2.06 9.51
C VAL A 34 -10.77 1.68 10.92
N ARG A 35 -11.62 0.66 11.07
CA ARG A 35 -12.09 0.15 12.38
C ARG A 35 -11.25 -1.00 12.92
N SER A 36 -10.71 -1.84 12.05
CA SER A 36 -9.90 -3.00 12.44
C SER A 36 -8.46 -2.59 12.77
N ASN A 37 -7.89 -1.64 12.04
CA ASN A 37 -6.56 -1.09 12.27
C ASN A 37 -6.63 0.16 13.15
N ARG A 38 -6.92 -0.04 14.44
CA ARG A 38 -7.06 1.05 15.43
C ARG A 38 -5.80 1.89 15.58
N LEU A 39 -4.62 1.27 15.48
CA LEU A 39 -3.33 1.95 15.60
C LEU A 39 -3.10 2.96 14.46
N GLY A 40 -3.35 2.54 13.22
CA GLY A 40 -3.22 3.41 12.05
C GLY A 40 -4.21 4.58 12.09
N THR A 41 -5.46 4.31 12.47
CA THR A 41 -6.48 5.36 12.62
C THR A 41 -6.13 6.36 13.73
N ALA A 42 -5.67 5.90 14.89
CA ALA A 42 -5.23 6.79 15.97
C ALA A 42 -4.03 7.65 15.54
N THR A 43 -3.06 7.07 14.82
CA THR A 43 -1.90 7.80 14.31
C THR A 43 -2.32 8.88 13.32
N ALA A 44 -3.22 8.57 12.38
CA ALA A 44 -3.77 9.56 11.45
C ALA A 44 -4.52 10.69 12.17
N ALA A 45 -5.26 10.36 13.24
CA ALA A 45 -5.97 11.35 14.04
C ALA A 45 -5.01 12.30 14.78
N ILE A 46 -3.91 11.81 15.35
CA ILE A 46 -2.87 12.64 15.99
C ILE A 46 -2.31 13.65 14.98
N PHE A 47 -1.89 13.19 13.81
CA PHE A 47 -1.36 14.11 12.78
C PHE A 47 -2.41 15.12 12.31
N LEU A 48 -3.67 14.71 12.18
CA LEU A 48 -4.76 15.60 11.80
C LEU A 48 -4.98 16.71 12.83
N THR A 49 -5.06 16.37 14.12
CA THR A 49 -5.30 17.38 15.17
C THR A 49 -4.13 18.34 15.30
N CYS A 50 -2.89 17.85 15.18
CA CYS A 50 -1.70 18.70 15.12
C CYS A 50 -1.73 19.62 13.88
N ALA A 51 -2.08 19.10 12.71
CA ALA A 51 -2.18 19.91 11.49
C ALA A 51 -3.19 21.06 11.65
N VAL A 52 -4.36 20.80 12.25
CA VAL A 52 -5.37 21.82 12.55
C VAL A 52 -4.85 22.83 13.57
N HIS A 53 -4.14 22.39 14.61
CA HIS A 53 -3.56 23.28 15.62
C HIS A 53 -2.54 24.26 15.01
N HIS A 54 -1.54 23.76 14.27
CA HIS A 54 -0.52 24.59 13.62
C HIS A 54 -1.11 25.46 12.48
N GLY A 55 -2.11 24.93 11.75
CA GLY A 55 -2.87 25.70 10.77
C GLY A 55 -3.64 26.86 11.44
N GLY A 56 -4.22 26.61 12.61
CA GLY A 56 -4.88 27.62 13.43
C GLY A 56 -3.95 28.77 13.83
N HIS A 57 -2.72 28.46 14.26
CA HIS A 57 -1.71 29.49 14.55
C HIS A 57 -1.36 30.32 13.31
N THR A 58 -1.19 29.66 12.16
CA THR A 58 -0.92 30.32 10.88
C THR A 58 -2.04 31.29 10.51
N VAL A 59 -3.30 30.84 10.55
CA VAL A 59 -4.47 31.67 10.23
C VAL A 59 -4.59 32.82 11.21
N LYS A 60 -4.42 32.56 12.51
CA LYS A 60 -4.48 33.62 13.53
C LYS A 60 -3.40 34.67 13.33
N ALA A 61 -2.19 34.27 12.95
CA ALA A 61 -1.12 35.22 12.65
C ALA A 61 -1.42 36.08 11.42
N LEU A 62 -2.17 35.56 10.45
CA LEU A 62 -2.53 36.29 9.23
C LEU A 62 -3.82 37.11 9.35
N LEU A 63 -4.61 36.93 10.43
CA LEU A 63 -5.86 37.66 10.71
C LEU A 63 -5.82 39.16 10.36
N PRO A 64 -4.80 39.94 10.78
CA PRO A 64 -4.73 41.37 10.46
C PRO A 64 -4.67 41.71 8.96
N PHE A 65 -4.39 40.74 8.09
CA PHE A 65 -4.38 40.90 6.63
C PHE A 65 -5.61 40.27 5.94
N LEU A 66 -6.43 39.53 6.67
CA LEU A 66 -7.59 38.79 6.15
C LEU A 66 -8.89 39.54 6.50
N HIS A 67 -9.17 40.63 5.79
CA HIS A 67 -10.35 41.49 6.03
C HIS A 67 -11.69 40.75 5.95
N SER A 68 -11.76 39.66 5.17
CA SER A 68 -12.96 38.83 5.00
C SER A 68 -13.31 37.97 6.22
N TRP A 69 -12.40 37.82 7.18
CA TRP A 69 -12.59 36.96 8.34
C TRP A 69 -13.08 37.74 9.57
N GLN A 70 -12.96 39.07 9.53
CA GLN A 70 -13.53 40.00 10.51
C GLN A 70 -15.07 39.93 10.52
N THR A 71 -15.67 39.59 9.38
CA THR A 71 -17.13 39.39 9.24
C THR A 71 -17.62 38.08 9.87
N LEU A 72 -16.74 37.11 10.14
CA LEU A 72 -17.04 35.90 10.92
C LEU A 72 -16.93 36.11 12.45
N GLY A 73 -16.74 37.36 12.90
CA GLY A 73 -16.67 37.70 14.33
C GLY A 73 -15.34 37.38 15.01
N LEU A 74 -14.27 37.17 14.22
CA LEU A 74 -12.95 36.82 14.76
C LEU A 74 -12.14 38.08 15.04
N ASN A 75 -11.75 38.23 16.31
CA ASN A 75 -11.18 39.45 16.86
C ASN A 75 -9.72 39.65 16.37
N VAL A 76 -9.46 40.78 15.70
CA VAL A 76 -8.13 41.14 15.17
C VAL A 76 -7.08 41.22 16.28
N SER A 77 -7.46 41.59 17.50
CA SER A 77 -6.54 41.62 18.64
C SER A 77 -5.92 40.26 18.92
N THR A 78 -6.67 39.15 18.75
CA THR A 78 -6.15 37.78 18.87
C THR A 78 -5.01 37.51 17.89
N GLY A 79 -5.07 38.09 16.68
CA GLY A 79 -4.00 37.96 15.70
C GLY A 79 -2.73 38.73 16.09
N LEU A 80 -2.88 39.93 16.66
CA LEU A 80 -1.74 40.68 17.21
C LEU A 80 -1.12 39.96 18.41
N TYR A 81 -1.92 39.44 19.34
CA TYR A 81 -1.41 38.68 20.49
C TYR A 81 -0.64 37.42 20.05
N THR A 82 -1.14 36.71 19.03
CA THR A 82 -0.44 35.54 18.47
C THR A 82 0.92 35.93 17.87
N ARG A 83 1.02 37.08 17.20
CA ARG A 83 2.30 37.57 16.67
C ARG A 83 3.28 37.94 17.78
N LEU A 84 2.78 38.51 18.87
CA LEU A 84 3.60 38.93 20.01
C LEU A 84 4.04 37.76 20.90
N SER A 85 3.29 36.65 20.89
CA SER A 85 3.62 35.46 21.69
C SER A 85 4.69 34.55 21.08
N TRP A 86 5.15 34.79 19.84
CA TRP A 86 6.24 34.01 19.25
C TRP A 86 7.60 34.47 19.77
N ASP A 87 8.03 33.81 20.82
CA ASP A 87 9.38 33.87 21.34
C ASP A 87 10.34 32.96 20.51
N PRO A 88 11.67 33.15 20.62
CA PRO A 88 12.65 32.40 19.84
C PRO A 88 12.60 30.88 20.07
N GLU A 89 12.29 30.43 21.29
CA GLU A 89 12.24 29.00 21.62
C GLU A 89 11.10 28.32 20.86
N ALA A 90 9.90 28.91 20.90
CA ALA A 90 8.75 28.40 20.15
C ALA A 90 9.04 28.29 18.64
N VAL A 91 9.65 29.32 18.05
CA VAL A 91 9.98 29.32 16.61
C VAL A 91 11.00 28.24 16.25
N VAL A 92 12.00 28.00 17.10
CA VAL A 92 12.98 26.93 16.88
C VAL A 92 12.30 25.56 16.83
N TRP A 93 11.39 25.29 17.77
CA TRP A 93 10.63 24.04 17.77
C TRP A 93 9.72 23.89 16.55
N ASP A 94 9.08 24.97 16.11
CA ASP A 94 8.26 24.97 14.89
C ASP A 94 9.10 24.65 13.63
N VAL A 95 10.30 25.23 13.52
CA VAL A 95 11.21 24.99 12.41
C VAL A 95 11.72 23.54 12.42
N LEU A 96 12.11 23.02 13.58
CA LEU A 96 12.53 21.62 13.72
C LEU A 96 11.39 20.66 13.35
N THR A 97 10.18 20.93 13.83
CA THR A 97 8.99 20.13 13.50
C THR A 97 8.69 20.15 12.01
N ALA A 98 8.79 21.32 11.36
CA ALA A 98 8.64 21.46 9.91
C ALA A 98 9.70 20.63 9.15
N ALA A 99 10.96 20.71 9.57
CA ALA A 99 12.05 19.96 8.96
C ALA A 99 11.85 18.44 9.07
N VAL A 100 11.45 17.94 10.24
CA VAL A 100 11.16 16.51 10.45
C VAL A 100 9.96 16.06 9.61
N GLY A 101 8.89 16.85 9.55
CA GLY A 101 7.72 16.54 8.72
C GLY A 101 8.08 16.44 7.22
N LEU A 102 8.88 17.39 6.72
CA LEU A 102 9.38 17.35 5.34
C LEU A 102 10.33 16.17 5.10
N TYR A 103 11.22 15.88 6.06
CA TYR A 103 12.12 14.73 5.99
C TYR A 103 11.35 13.41 5.90
N TYR A 104 10.33 13.22 6.75
CA TYR A 104 9.43 12.06 6.68
C TYR A 104 8.78 11.93 5.30
N LEU A 105 8.22 13.01 4.75
CA LEU A 105 7.59 12.99 3.43
C LEU A 105 8.59 12.69 2.31
N SER A 106 9.82 13.18 2.42
CA SER A 106 10.90 12.87 1.49
C SER A 106 11.24 11.36 1.52
N LEU A 107 11.39 10.79 2.72
CA LEU A 107 11.66 9.38 2.92
C LEU A 107 10.51 8.52 2.37
N ARG A 108 9.26 8.90 2.68
CA ARG A 108 8.08 8.17 2.23
C ARG A 108 7.97 8.15 0.71
N ARG A 109 8.30 9.26 0.03
CA ARG A 109 8.30 9.33 -1.44
C ARG A 109 9.38 8.44 -2.07
N THR A 110 10.58 8.42 -1.48
CA THR A 110 11.71 7.63 -2.02
C THR A 110 11.58 6.13 -1.76
N TYR A 111 11.04 5.72 -0.62
CA TYR A 111 10.96 4.31 -0.23
C TYR A 111 9.66 3.61 -0.68
N ALA A 112 8.58 4.34 -0.95
CA ALA A 112 7.33 3.74 -1.42
C ALA A 112 7.44 3.00 -2.78
N PRO A 113 8.26 3.45 -3.76
CA PRO A 113 8.56 2.67 -4.96
C PRO A 113 9.42 1.43 -4.66
N LEU A 114 10.44 1.55 -3.80
CA LEU A 114 11.35 0.46 -3.45
C LEU A 114 10.63 -0.71 -2.78
N MET A 115 9.75 -0.41 -1.82
CA MET A 115 8.92 -1.43 -1.14
C MET A 115 7.94 -2.12 -2.09
N ARG A 116 7.45 -1.43 -3.13
CA ARG A 116 6.64 -2.05 -4.18
C ARG A 116 7.46 -2.99 -5.05
N GLY A 117 8.69 -2.62 -5.39
CA GLY A 117 9.63 -3.49 -6.11
C GLY A 117 9.94 -4.77 -5.34
N ALA A 118 10.29 -4.65 -4.05
CA ALA A 118 10.55 -5.80 -3.19
C ALA A 118 9.36 -6.76 -3.10
N ARG A 119 8.14 -6.24 -2.89
CA ARG A 119 6.91 -7.06 -2.88
C ARG A 119 6.67 -7.78 -4.21
N LEU A 120 6.99 -7.14 -5.34
CA LEU A 120 6.84 -7.75 -6.65
C LEU A 120 7.86 -8.90 -6.85
N PHE A 121 9.08 -8.75 -6.35
CA PHE A 121 10.06 -9.83 -6.35
C PHE A 121 9.64 -11.02 -5.49
N ASP A 122 9.08 -10.77 -4.31
CA ASP A 122 8.58 -11.83 -3.43
C ASP A 122 7.41 -12.59 -4.10
N ASP A 123 6.46 -11.86 -4.69
CA ASP A 123 5.36 -12.46 -5.46
C ASP A 123 5.87 -13.29 -6.67
N MET A 124 6.86 -12.78 -7.41
CA MET A 124 7.49 -13.54 -8.51
C MET A 124 8.17 -14.82 -8.04
N ARG A 125 8.87 -14.78 -6.89
CA ARG A 125 9.51 -15.96 -6.31
C ARG A 125 8.49 -17.01 -5.88
N GLU A 126 7.39 -16.59 -5.29
CA GLU A 126 6.32 -17.49 -4.87
C GLU A 126 5.69 -18.19 -6.09
N ARG A 127 5.37 -17.42 -7.15
CA ARG A 127 4.86 -17.98 -8.41
C ARG A 127 5.84 -18.94 -9.07
N GLN A 128 7.13 -18.62 -9.06
CA GLN A 128 8.16 -19.50 -9.61
C GLN A 128 8.24 -20.82 -8.83
N ARG A 129 8.17 -20.76 -7.50
CA ARG A 129 8.17 -21.94 -6.63
C ARG A 129 6.95 -22.82 -6.91
N GLN A 130 5.76 -22.22 -7.01
CA GLN A 130 4.52 -22.93 -7.35
C GLN A 130 4.60 -23.60 -8.73
N ALA A 131 5.16 -22.91 -9.75
CA ALA A 131 5.33 -23.50 -11.07
C ALA A 131 6.28 -24.71 -11.07
N LEU A 132 7.36 -24.64 -10.28
CA LEU A 132 8.28 -25.77 -10.11
C LEU A 132 7.61 -26.95 -9.42
N GLU A 133 6.80 -26.71 -8.38
CA GLU A 133 6.06 -27.75 -7.66
C GLU A 133 5.03 -28.46 -8.55
N ILE A 134 4.32 -27.73 -9.42
CA ILE A 134 3.43 -28.32 -10.42
C ILE A 134 4.24 -29.20 -11.39
N ASN A 135 5.37 -28.68 -11.88
CA ASN A 135 6.18 -29.40 -12.86
C ASN A 135 6.72 -30.71 -12.26
N ASP A 136 7.25 -30.67 -11.05
CA ASP A 136 7.79 -31.83 -10.35
C ASP A 136 6.71 -32.90 -10.10
N ASN A 137 5.54 -32.49 -9.58
CA ASN A 137 4.41 -33.42 -9.38
C ASN A 137 3.95 -34.08 -10.69
N ILE A 138 3.87 -33.32 -11.78
CA ILE A 138 3.49 -33.86 -13.10
C ILE A 138 4.56 -34.81 -13.64
N VAL A 139 5.83 -34.41 -13.58
CA VAL A 139 6.95 -35.22 -14.10
C VAL A 139 7.08 -36.52 -13.33
N GLN A 140 7.02 -36.49 -11.99
CA GLN A 140 7.09 -37.69 -11.15
C GLN A 140 5.90 -38.61 -11.41
N GLY A 141 4.69 -38.06 -11.49
CA GLY A 141 3.48 -38.83 -11.75
C GLY A 141 3.46 -39.49 -13.12
N LEU A 142 3.94 -38.80 -14.17
CA LEU A 142 4.10 -39.35 -15.50
C LEU A 142 5.22 -40.41 -15.56
N ALA A 143 6.33 -40.20 -14.86
CA ALA A 143 7.41 -41.19 -14.78
C ALA A 143 6.92 -42.50 -14.10
N ALA A 144 6.13 -42.39 -13.03
CA ALA A 144 5.51 -43.54 -12.37
C ALA A 144 4.54 -44.28 -13.31
N ALA A 145 3.69 -43.55 -14.05
CA ALA A 145 2.80 -44.14 -15.03
C ALA A 145 3.58 -44.86 -16.15
N GLN A 146 4.63 -44.23 -16.68
CA GLN A 146 5.46 -44.83 -17.73
C GLN A 146 6.18 -46.10 -17.26
N MET A 147 6.66 -46.12 -16.02
CA MET A 147 7.29 -47.30 -15.41
C MET A 147 6.29 -48.46 -15.26
N ALA A 148 5.08 -48.18 -14.77
CA ALA A 148 4.02 -49.18 -14.66
C ALA A 148 3.63 -49.76 -16.03
N LEU A 149 3.55 -48.92 -17.07
CA LEU A 149 3.34 -49.41 -18.45
C LEU A 149 4.47 -50.32 -18.93
N ALA A 150 5.72 -49.96 -18.66
CA ALA A 150 6.88 -50.75 -19.07
C ALA A 150 6.92 -52.14 -18.40
N LEU A 151 6.32 -52.27 -17.22
CA LEU A 151 6.18 -53.55 -16.49
C LEU A 151 4.91 -54.34 -16.87
N GLY A 152 4.06 -53.81 -17.77
CA GLY A 152 2.79 -54.43 -18.14
C GLY A 152 1.67 -54.22 -17.10
N GLU A 153 1.88 -53.36 -16.10
CA GLU A 153 0.94 -53.08 -15.02
C GLU A 153 -0.06 -51.97 -15.43
N GLN A 154 -0.91 -52.28 -16.41
CA GLN A 154 -1.79 -51.29 -17.03
C GLN A 154 -2.73 -50.58 -16.03
N ALA A 155 -3.30 -51.31 -15.08
CA ALA A 155 -4.16 -50.72 -14.04
C ALA A 155 -3.40 -49.72 -13.15
N GLN A 156 -2.11 -49.97 -12.89
CA GLN A 156 -1.30 -49.12 -12.02
C GLN A 156 -0.85 -47.85 -12.77
N SER A 157 -0.59 -47.95 -14.07
CA SER A 157 -0.37 -46.78 -14.94
C SER A 157 -1.60 -45.87 -15.00
N GLU A 158 -2.78 -46.45 -15.23
CA GLU A 158 -4.04 -45.69 -15.29
C GLU A 158 -4.33 -44.98 -13.96
N ALA A 159 -4.07 -45.65 -12.83
CA ALA A 159 -4.16 -45.05 -11.51
C ALA A 159 -3.18 -43.89 -11.32
N ALA A 160 -1.91 -44.06 -11.71
CA ALA A 160 -0.88 -43.02 -11.61
C ALA A 160 -1.21 -41.79 -12.48
N MET A 161 -1.65 -41.97 -13.72
CA MET A 161 -2.10 -40.86 -14.57
C MET A 161 -3.30 -40.13 -13.99
N THR A 162 -4.30 -40.87 -13.50
CA THR A 162 -5.52 -40.29 -12.91
C THR A 162 -5.18 -39.48 -11.66
N ALA A 163 -4.32 -40.01 -10.80
CA ALA A 163 -3.82 -39.30 -9.61
C ALA A 163 -3.06 -38.02 -9.99
N THR A 164 -2.18 -38.08 -10.99
CA THR A 164 -1.39 -36.93 -11.46
C THR A 164 -2.28 -35.84 -12.05
N LEU A 165 -3.26 -36.20 -12.89
CA LEU A 165 -4.24 -35.26 -13.44
C LEU A 165 -5.12 -34.66 -12.36
N GLY A 166 -5.51 -35.45 -11.35
CA GLY A 166 -6.24 -34.98 -10.18
C GLY A 166 -5.45 -33.96 -9.36
N ALA A 167 -4.19 -34.26 -9.04
CA ALA A 167 -3.30 -33.37 -8.32
C ALA A 167 -3.04 -32.07 -9.09
N ALA A 168 -2.75 -32.15 -10.40
CA ALA A 168 -2.57 -30.98 -11.24
C ALA A 168 -3.83 -30.10 -11.30
N ARG A 169 -5.03 -30.71 -11.41
CA ARG A 169 -6.29 -29.97 -11.36
C ARG A 169 -6.53 -29.32 -10.01
N GLY A 170 -6.22 -30.00 -8.91
CA GLY A 170 -6.32 -29.46 -7.55
C GLY A 170 -5.47 -28.20 -7.39
N ILE A 171 -4.17 -28.32 -7.70
CA ILE A 171 -3.22 -27.20 -7.59
C ILE A 171 -3.64 -26.01 -8.48
N ILE A 172 -4.06 -26.27 -9.73
CA ILE A 172 -4.56 -25.21 -10.63
C ILE A 172 -5.84 -24.57 -10.09
N THR A 173 -6.72 -25.35 -9.47
CA THR A 173 -7.97 -24.83 -8.88
C THR A 173 -7.66 -23.94 -7.68
N ASP A 174 -6.71 -24.32 -6.84
CA ASP A 174 -6.28 -23.52 -5.69
C ASP A 174 -5.63 -22.21 -6.14
N LEU A 175 -4.76 -22.27 -7.14
CA LEU A 175 -4.15 -21.09 -7.77
C LEU A 175 -5.18 -20.14 -8.37
N LEU A 176 -6.17 -20.67 -9.10
CA LEU A 176 -7.23 -19.85 -9.71
C LEU A 176 -8.25 -19.34 -8.68
N GLY A 177 -8.45 -20.07 -7.58
CA GLY A 177 -9.28 -19.69 -6.44
C GLY A 177 -8.70 -18.50 -5.67
N GLU A 178 -7.38 -18.49 -5.45
CA GLU A 178 -6.68 -17.34 -4.85
C GLU A 178 -6.62 -16.12 -5.78
N VAL A 179 -6.40 -16.33 -7.09
CA VAL A 179 -6.36 -15.24 -8.09
C VAL A 179 -7.76 -14.66 -8.38
N GLY A 180 -8.83 -15.44 -8.15
CA GLY A 180 -10.22 -15.08 -8.43
C GLY A 180 -10.78 -13.91 -7.63
N THR A 181 -10.12 -13.45 -6.56
CA THR A 181 -10.51 -12.21 -5.86
C THR A 181 -9.96 -10.94 -6.50
N GLN A 182 -8.99 -11.03 -7.43
CA GLN A 182 -8.37 -9.85 -8.07
C GLN A 182 -8.30 -9.89 -9.60
N SER A 183 -8.43 -11.05 -10.27
CA SER A 183 -8.41 -11.13 -11.74
C SER A 183 -9.70 -11.74 -12.28
N ARG A 184 -10.56 -10.88 -12.84
CA ARG A 184 -11.73 -11.29 -13.62
C ARG A 184 -11.21 -11.78 -14.97
N LEU A 185 -11.12 -13.10 -15.16
CA LEU A 185 -10.81 -13.71 -16.45
C LEU A 185 -11.67 -13.06 -17.54
N SER A 186 -11.02 -12.50 -18.56
CA SER A 186 -11.65 -11.77 -19.64
C SER A 186 -11.68 -12.62 -20.92
N PRO A 187 -12.64 -12.38 -21.84
CA PRO A 187 -12.68 -13.07 -23.12
C PRO A 187 -11.35 -12.88 -23.88
N GLY A 188 -10.62 -13.96 -24.10
CA GLY A 188 -9.32 -13.96 -24.79
C GLY A 188 -8.13 -14.49 -23.97
N ASP A 189 -8.26 -14.61 -22.65
CA ASP A 189 -7.15 -14.97 -21.75
C ASP A 189 -6.62 -16.41 -21.93
N LEU A 190 -7.41 -17.31 -22.51
CA LEU A 190 -7.06 -18.72 -22.75
C LEU A 190 -6.64 -19.00 -24.21
N ARG A 191 -6.25 -17.97 -24.95
CA ARG A 191 -5.84 -18.15 -26.35
C ARG A 191 -4.43 -18.75 -26.41
N ARG A 192 -4.33 -20.02 -26.85
CA ARG A 192 -3.04 -20.67 -27.11
C ARG A 192 -2.36 -20.05 -28.32
N ALA A 193 -1.04 -19.86 -28.24
CA ALA A 193 -0.22 -19.39 -29.36
C ALA A 193 0.05 -20.49 -30.40
N THR A 194 0.00 -21.76 -30.00
CA THR A 194 0.30 -22.91 -30.85
C THR A 194 -0.81 -23.97 -30.77
N PRO A 195 -1.22 -24.58 -31.90
CA PRO A 195 -2.18 -25.67 -31.91
C PRO A 195 -1.63 -26.91 -31.19
N THR A 196 -2.48 -27.65 -30.50
CA THR A 196 -2.13 -28.97 -29.95
C THR A 196 -2.19 -30.01 -31.05
N THR A 197 -1.06 -30.64 -31.36
CA THR A 197 -0.97 -31.82 -32.22
C THR A 197 -1.18 -33.07 -31.37
N LEU A 198 -2.33 -33.73 -31.53
CA LEU A 198 -2.56 -35.08 -31.03
C LEU A 198 -1.99 -36.05 -32.07
N THR A 199 -0.77 -36.53 -31.87
CA THR A 199 -0.25 -37.70 -32.59
C THR A 199 -0.91 -38.93 -32.01
N ALA A 200 -1.93 -39.46 -32.69
CA ALA A 200 -2.44 -40.80 -32.45
C ALA A 200 -1.44 -41.80 -33.06
N THR A 201 -0.85 -42.64 -32.22
CA THR A 201 -0.12 -43.85 -32.62
C THR A 201 -0.82 -45.05 -32.04
#